data_AF-A0A9D8DND7-F1
#
_entry.id   AF-A0A9D8DND7-F1
#
_cell.length_a   1.000
_cell.length_b   1.000
_cell.length_c   1.000
_cell.angle_alpha   90.00
_cell.angle_beta   90.00
_cell.angle_gamma   90.00
#
_symmetry.space_group_name_H-M   'P 1'
#
loop_
_entity.id
_entity.type
_entity.pdbx_description
1 polymer ?
#
loop_
_entity_poly.entity_id
_entity_poly.type
_entity_poly.pdbx_seq_one_letter_code
_entity_poly.pdbx_strand_id
1 'polypeptide(L)'
;MLQRAGYLGEDGEVQRTRATPAQTAPKRERTSPRRFVREMVAELRKVAWPTRSEVVNYSIITLVFLVVVTAVIGVVDWGFARAVFWLFAID
;
A
#
# COMPACT_ATOMS: atom_id res chain seq x y z
N MET A 1 -66.19 14.78 -5.20
CA MET A 1 -64.84 14.24 -4.91
C MET A 1 -64.30 14.99 -3.70
N LEU A 2 -64.59 14.49 -2.50
CA LEU A 2 -63.74 13.61 -1.67
C LEU A 2 -62.57 14.36 -0.99
N GLN A 3 -62.69 14.41 0.34
CA GLN A 3 -61.60 14.41 1.32
C GLN A 3 -60.82 15.72 1.54
N ARG A 4 -61.35 16.60 2.38
CA ARG A 4 -60.55 17.36 3.36
C ARG A 4 -61.26 17.39 4.71
N ALA A 5 -61.53 16.21 5.25
CA ALA A 5 -61.71 16.06 6.69
C ALA A 5 -60.30 16.04 7.31
N GLY A 6 -59.79 17.21 7.64
CA GLY A 6 -58.55 17.42 8.38
C GLY A 6 -58.87 18.22 9.62
N TYR A 7 -59.28 17.50 10.67
CA TYR A 7 -59.36 17.85 12.08
C TYR A 7 -59.04 19.32 12.45
N LEU A 8 -60.10 20.09 12.68
CA LEU A 8 -60.04 21.30 13.49
C LEU A 8 -59.84 20.85 14.95
N GLY A 9 -58.68 21.15 15.54
CA GLY A 9 -58.57 21.18 17.00
C GLY A 9 -59.47 22.28 17.54
N GLU A 10 -60.05 22.07 18.73
CA GLU A 10 -61.04 22.96 19.36
C GLU A 10 -60.53 24.37 19.68
N ASP A 11 -59.26 24.66 19.39
CA ASP A 11 -58.50 25.85 19.71
C ASP A 11 -57.98 26.63 18.48
N GLY A 12 -58.43 26.28 17.27
CA GLY A 12 -58.29 27.15 16.08
C GLY A 12 -56.88 27.29 15.49
N GLU A 13 -55.92 26.47 15.89
CA GLU A 13 -54.60 26.47 15.27
C GLU A 13 -54.52 25.50 14.08
N VAL A 14 -54.17 26.05 12.91
CA VAL A 14 -53.85 25.24 11.72
C VAL A 14 -52.60 24.43 12.05
N GLN A 15 -52.75 23.12 12.28
CA GLN A 15 -51.63 22.19 12.27
C GLN A 15 -51.02 22.22 10.86
N ARG A 16 -50.07 23.13 10.66
CA ARG A 16 -49.14 23.08 9.53
C ARG A 16 -48.48 21.73 9.62
N THR A 17 -48.82 20.84 8.70
CA THR A 17 -48.15 19.56 8.51
C THR A 17 -46.65 19.81 8.65
N ARG A 18 -46.11 19.35 9.78
CA ARG A 18 -44.68 19.44 10.07
C ARG A 18 -44.00 18.75 8.91
N ALA A 19 -43.36 19.54 8.04
CA ALA A 19 -42.63 19.02 6.90
C ALA A 19 -41.68 17.96 7.44
N THR A 20 -41.90 16.71 7.08
CA THR A 20 -40.94 15.64 7.28
C THR A 20 -39.65 16.14 6.66
N PRO A 21 -38.54 16.30 7.43
CA PRO A 21 -37.29 16.70 6.83
C PRO A 21 -36.96 15.65 5.76
N ALA A 22 -36.91 16.10 4.51
CA ALA A 22 -36.55 15.28 3.38
C ALA A 22 -35.23 14.58 3.73
N GLN A 23 -35.28 13.26 3.93
CA GLN A 23 -34.09 12.45 4.10
C GLN A 23 -33.20 12.69 2.89
N THR A 24 -32.15 13.45 3.11
CA THR A 24 -31.17 13.77 2.09
C THR A 24 -30.54 12.44 1.70
N ALA A 25 -30.71 12.04 0.44
CA ALA A 25 -30.17 10.81 -0.12
C ALA A 25 -28.70 10.65 0.32
N PRO A 26 -28.27 9.46 0.78
CA PRO A 26 -26.92 9.27 1.30
C PRO A 26 -25.93 9.62 0.20
N LYS A 27 -25.20 10.72 0.41
CA LYS A 27 -24.14 11.18 -0.47
C LYS A 27 -23.10 10.05 -0.52
N ARG A 28 -23.05 9.35 -1.65
CA ARG A 28 -22.16 8.21 -1.89
C ARG A 28 -20.74 8.63 -1.49
N GLU A 29 -20.31 8.14 -0.32
CA GLU A 29 -19.07 8.56 0.31
C GLU A 29 -17.94 8.01 -0.54
N ARG A 30 -17.38 8.84 -1.42
CA ARG A 30 -16.20 8.48 -2.20
C ARG A 30 -15.10 8.15 -1.20
N THR A 31 -14.57 6.93 -1.23
CA THR A 31 -13.47 6.50 -0.36
C THR A 31 -12.38 7.56 -0.40
N SER A 32 -12.19 8.26 0.72
CA SER A 32 -11.19 9.32 0.77
C SER A 32 -9.79 8.68 0.71
N PRO A 33 -8.83 9.26 -0.02
CA PRO A 33 -7.46 8.74 -0.05
C PRO A 33 -6.84 8.57 1.34
N ARG A 34 -7.24 9.41 2.30
CA ARG A 34 -6.84 9.28 3.71
C ARG A 34 -7.33 7.99 4.36
N ARG A 35 -8.55 7.56 4.04
CA ARG A 35 -9.12 6.30 4.54
C ARG A 35 -8.36 5.11 3.97
N PHE A 36 -8.05 5.13 2.67
CA PHE A 36 -7.29 4.09 1.99
C PHE A 36 -5.86 3.93 2.56
N VAL A 37 -5.11 5.02 2.75
CA VAL A 37 -3.75 4.96 3.35
C VAL A 37 -3.80 4.42 4.78
N ARG A 38 -4.81 4.81 5.56
CA ARG A 38 -5.00 4.29 6.92
C ARG A 38 -5.26 2.79 6.93
N GLU A 39 -6.07 2.30 5.99
CA GLU A 39 -6.35 0.88 5.81
C GLU A 39 -5.08 0.12 5.35
N MET A 40 -4.29 0.67 4.43
CA MET A 40 -3.00 0.09 4.01
C MET A 40 -2.00 -0.02 5.16
N VAL A 41 -1.82 1.03 5.97
CA VAL A 41 -0.90 0.99 7.12
C VAL A 41 -1.35 -0.03 8.15
N ALA A 42 -2.66 -0.17 8.37
CA ALA A 42 -3.20 -1.19 9.26
C ALA A 42 -2.89 -2.62 8.76
N GLU A 43 -2.88 -2.85 7.44
CA GLU A 43 -2.50 -4.14 6.85
C GLU A 43 -0.97 -4.35 6.88
N LEU A 44 -0.18 -3.33 6.56
CA LEU A 44 1.29 -3.39 6.61
C LEU A 44 1.86 -3.67 8.01
N ARG A 45 1.10 -3.33 9.06
CA ARG A 45 1.43 -3.70 10.45
C ARG A 45 1.26 -5.20 10.74
N LYS A 46 0.49 -5.93 9.94
CA LYS A 46 0.35 -7.40 10.04
C LYS A 46 1.49 -8.13 9.35
N VAL A 47 2.26 -7.44 8.50
CA VAL A 47 3.45 -8.01 7.88
C VAL A 47 4.46 -8.29 8.99
N ALA A 48 4.92 -9.53 9.07
CA ALA A 48 5.99 -9.92 9.96
C ALA A 48 7.30 -9.31 9.44
N TRP A 49 7.63 -8.13 9.95
CA TRP A 49 8.91 -7.49 9.65
C TRP A 49 10.04 -8.28 10.32
N PRO A 50 11.13 -8.54 9.58
CA PRO A 50 12.23 -9.33 10.09
C PRO A 50 12.86 -8.67 11.32
N THR A 51 13.39 -9.51 12.21
CA THR A 51 14.12 -9.02 13.39
C THR A 51 15.44 -8.37 12.96
N ARG A 52 16.01 -7.49 13.81
CA ARG A 52 17.31 -6.86 13.52
C ARG A 52 18.42 -7.88 13.26
N SER A 53 18.41 -8.99 14.00
CA SER A 53 19.35 -10.10 13.82
C SER A 53 19.21 -10.79 12.47
N GLU A 54 17.98 -10.96 12.00
CA GLU A 54 17.70 -11.59 10.72
C GLU A 54 18.19 -10.74 9.55
N VAL A 55 17.95 -9.42 9.61
CA VAL A 55 18.48 -8.47 8.62
C VAL A 55 20.02 -8.50 8.59
N VAL A 56 20.67 -8.52 9.76
CA VAL A 56 22.13 -8.57 9.84
C VAL A 56 22.66 -9.90 9.31
N ASN A 57 22.06 -11.02 9.66
CA ASN A 57 22.47 -12.35 9.18
C ASN A 57 22.39 -12.43 7.65
N TYR A 58 21.26 -12.05 7.06
CA TYR A 58 21.12 -12.04 5.60
C TYR A 58 22.10 -11.07 4.94
N SER A 59 22.32 -9.90 5.52
CA SER A 59 23.31 -8.95 5.01
C SER A 59 24.73 -9.53 5.02
N ILE A 60 25.13 -10.23 6.09
CA ILE A 60 26.44 -10.88 6.18
C ILE A 60 26.56 -12.00 5.14
N ILE A 61 25.53 -12.83 4.99
CA ILE A 61 25.51 -13.91 3.99
C ILE A 61 25.69 -13.33 2.59
N THR A 62 24.93 -12.29 2.24
CA THR A 62 25.06 -11.61 0.93
C THR A 62 26.43 -10.95 0.78
N LEU A 63 27.00 -10.36 1.82
CA LEU A 63 28.33 -9.74 1.77
C LEU A 63 29.41 -10.78 1.47
N VAL A 64 29.39 -11.93 2.16
CA VAL A 64 30.33 -13.03 1.92
C VAL A 64 30.15 -13.59 0.51
N PHE A 65 28.90 -13.81 0.10
CA PHE A 65 28.60 -14.29 -1.25
C PHE A 65 29.14 -13.33 -2.32
N LEU A 66 28.95 -12.02 -2.14
CA LEU A 66 29.47 -11.00 -3.05
C LEU A 66 31.00 -11.08 -3.14
N VAL A 67 31.70 -11.16 -2.01
CA VAL A 67 33.16 -11.28 -1.98
C VAL A 67 33.63 -12.52 -2.73
N VAL A 68 32.97 -13.67 -2.54
CA VAL A 68 33.32 -14.92 -3.23
C VAL A 68 33.13 -14.78 -4.74
N VAL A 69 31.97 -14.28 -5.18
CA VAL A 69 31.68 -14.11 -6.62
C VAL A 69 32.66 -13.13 -7.25
N THR A 70 32.93 -11.98 -6.61
CA THR A 70 33.93 -11.02 -7.08
C THR A 70 35.32 -11.63 -7.17
N ALA A 71 35.73 -12.44 -6.19
CA ALA A 71 37.03 -13.12 -6.23
C ALA A 71 37.11 -14.13 -7.40
N VAL A 72 36.06 -14.92 -7.63
CA VAL A 72 36.01 -15.86 -8.76
C VAL A 72 36.11 -15.13 -10.09
N ILE A 73 35.30 -14.07 -10.28
CA ILE A 73 35.36 -13.24 -11.50
C ILE A 73 36.77 -12.65 -11.66
N GLY A 74 37.35 -12.08 -10.60
CA GLY A 74 38.70 -11.52 -10.65
C GLY A 74 39.79 -12.53 -11.00
N VAL A 75 39.67 -13.78 -10.53
CA VAL A 75 40.59 -14.87 -10.92
C VAL A 75 40.42 -15.21 -12.40
N VAL A 76 39.18 -15.29 -12.87
CA VAL A 76 38.89 -15.55 -14.30
C VAL A 76 39.44 -14.42 -15.16
N ASP A 77 39.21 -13.16 -14.80
CA ASP A 77 39.72 -11.99 -15.51
C ASP A 77 41.25 -11.99 -15.57
N TRP A 78 41.90 -12.31 -14.44
CA TRP A 78 43.36 -12.43 -14.38
C TRP A 78 43.89 -13.56 -15.27
N GLY A 79 43.24 -14.73 -15.22
CA GLY A 79 43.58 -15.87 -16.07
C GLY A 79 43.39 -15.56 -17.55
N PHE A 80 42.30 -14.88 -17.90
CA PHE A 80 41.99 -14.48 -19.27
C PHE A 80 43.00 -13.45 -19.78
N ALA A 81 43.35 -12.45 -18.97
CA ALA A 81 44.40 -11.49 -19.31
C ALA A 81 45.72 -12.21 -19.61
N ARG A 82 46.13 -13.17 -18.76
CA ARG A 82 47.37 -13.93 -18.97
C ARG A 82 47.35 -14.77 -20.24
N ALA A 83 46.22 -15.39 -20.55
CA ALA A 83 46.03 -16.20 -21.76
C ALA A 83 46.11 -15.34 -23.03
N VAL A 84 45.45 -14.18 -23.02
CA VAL A 84 45.46 -13.21 -24.12
C VAL A 84 46.88 -12.67 -24.35
N PHE A 85 47.60 -12.28 -23.30
CA PHE A 85 49.00 -11.85 -23.43
C PHE A 85 49.90 -12.95 -23.99
N TRP A 86 49.69 -14.21 -23.61
CA TRP A 86 50.47 -15.33 -24.13
C TRP A 86 50.19 -15.59 -25.61
N LEU A 87 48.92 -15.49 -26.02
CA LEU A 87 48.52 -15.63 -27.42
C LEU A 87 49.11 -14.52 -28.30
N PHE A 88 48.98 -13.26 -27.92
CA PHE A 88 49.56 -12.15 -28.70
C PHE A 88 51.09 -12.05 -28.62
N ALA A 89 51.74 -12.77 -27.70
CA ALA A 89 53.19 -12.85 -27.64
C ALA A 89 53.77 -14.04 -28.43
N ILE A 90 52.92 -14.98 -28.87
CA ILE A 90 53.32 -16.11 -29.72
C ILE A 90 53.21 -15.78 -31.21
N ASP A 91 52.32 -14.83 -31.58
CA ASP A 91 52.21 -14.19 -32.90
C ASP A 91 53.24 -13.05 -33.06
#